data_AF-A0A8C9JZA4-F1
#
_entry.id   AF-A0A8C9JZA4-F1
#
_cell.length_a   1.000
_cell.length_b   1.000
_cell.length_c   1.000
_cell.angle_alpha   90.00
_cell.angle_beta   90.00
_cell.angle_gamma   90.00
#
_symmetry.space_group_name_H-M   'P 1'
#
loop_
_entity.id
_entity.type
_entity.pdbx_description
1 polymer ?
#
loop_
_entity_poly.entity_id
_entity_poly.type
_entity_poly.pdbx_seq_one_letter_code
_entity_poly.pdbx_strand_id
1 'polypeptide(L)'
;MDRLGSRCPLPGYLRPSVLICLLVTSFLSYPVLRTLSLQLHSAITGSYVSGTYSIVFVNCPNEQIARDIARAILDKKLAASVNILPKASSLLILIIVTHRALLSFQRLVHPFEIPEVFSLPMDQGDARYLKWLEEGTGED
;
A
#
# COMPACT_ATOMS: atom_id res chain seq x y z
N MET A 1 61.78 36.78 31.53
CA MET A 1 61.37 37.35 30.24
C MET A 1 61.21 36.17 29.29
N ASP A 2 60.01 35.59 29.23
CA ASP A 2 58.97 35.90 28.22
C ASP A 2 59.14 34.96 27.00
N ARG A 3 58.21 34.11 26.56
CA ARG A 3 56.82 33.81 26.92
C ARG A 3 56.50 32.37 26.49
N LEU A 4 55.72 31.65 27.31
CA LEU A 4 54.97 30.46 26.89
C LEU A 4 53.95 30.86 25.81
N GLY A 5 54.19 30.45 24.57
CA GLY A 5 53.22 30.55 23.49
C GLY A 5 52.13 29.49 23.63
N SER A 6 51.17 29.73 24.52
CA SER A 6 49.93 28.97 24.63
C SER A 6 49.20 29.02 23.28
N ARG A 7 49.17 27.90 22.56
CA ARG A 7 48.26 27.73 21.42
C ARG A 7 46.84 27.59 21.97
N CYS A 8 46.05 28.66 21.85
CA CYS A 8 44.62 28.57 22.04
C CYS A 8 44.02 27.57 21.03
N PRO A 9 43.16 26.61 21.43
CA PRO A 9 42.34 25.92 20.46
C PRO A 9 41.30 26.91 19.91
N LEU A 10 41.31 27.09 18.59
CA LEU A 10 40.30 27.87 17.88
C LEU A 10 38.90 27.28 18.16
N PRO A 11 37.91 28.11 18.55
CA PRO A 11 36.55 27.64 18.78
C PRO A 11 35.91 27.29 17.43
N GLY A 12 35.42 26.05 17.30
CA GLY A 12 34.36 25.77 16.34
C GLY A 12 34.71 25.05 15.03
N TYR A 13 35.88 24.39 14.90
CA TYR A 13 36.08 23.49 13.74
C TYR A 13 35.52 22.09 14.04
N LEU A 14 34.36 21.79 13.46
CA LEU A 14 33.75 20.45 13.52
C LEU A 14 34.71 19.45 12.87
N ARG A 15 35.17 18.44 13.63
CA ARG A 15 36.11 17.43 13.12
C ARG A 15 35.51 16.75 11.87
N PRO A 16 36.30 16.52 10.79
CA PRO A 16 35.81 15.88 9.57
C PRO A 16 35.10 14.54 9.81
N SER A 17 35.57 13.77 10.81
CA SER A 17 34.95 12.52 11.23
C SER A 17 33.52 12.70 11.78
N VAL A 18 33.25 13.78 12.50
CA VAL A 18 31.92 14.09 13.05
C VAL A 18 30.98 14.50 11.92
N LEU A 19 31.47 15.27 10.94
CA LEU A 19 30.68 15.66 9.76
C LEU A 19 30.27 14.42 8.94
N ILE A 20 31.19 13.47 8.72
CA ILE A 20 30.91 12.22 8.01
C ILE A 20 29.87 11.40 8.77
N CYS A 21 29.99 11.25 10.09
CA CYS A 21 29.00 10.55 10.89
C CYS A 21 27.60 11.17 10.78
N LEU A 22 27.49 12.51 10.86
CA LEU A 22 26.21 13.21 10.73
C LEU A 22 25.55 12.97 9.36
N LEU A 23 26.34 13.03 8.28
CA LEU A 23 25.86 12.77 6.93
C LEU A 23 25.37 11.33 6.75
N VAL A 24 26.10 10.36 7.29
CA VAL A 24 25.70 8.94 7.26
C VAL A 24 24.44 8.69 8.08
N THR A 25 24.33 9.26 9.27
CA THR A 25 23.12 9.12 10.10
C THR A 25 21.90 9.79 9.46
N SER A 26 22.10 10.92 8.77
CA SER A 26 21.04 11.60 8.02
C SER A 26 20.60 10.74 6.83
N PHE A 27 21.55 10.19 6.07
CA PHE A 27 21.25 9.34 4.92
C PHE A 27 20.53 8.04 5.31
N LEU A 28 20.94 7.39 6.40
CA LEU A 28 20.31 6.16 6.91
C LEU A 28 18.94 6.42 7.54
N SER A 29 18.72 7.59 8.16
CA SER A 29 17.44 7.94 8.76
C SER A 29 16.45 8.55 7.76
N TYR A 30 16.93 9.08 6.63
CA TYR A 30 16.11 9.66 5.57
C TYR A 30 14.95 8.77 5.06
N PRO A 31 15.13 7.47 4.75
CA PRO A 31 14.02 6.63 4.30
C PRO A 31 12.93 6.48 5.37
N VAL A 32 13.31 6.39 6.65
CA VAL A 32 12.38 6.31 7.79
C VAL A 32 11.69 7.65 8.02
N LEU A 33 12.41 8.75 7.93
CA LEU A 33 11.85 10.08 8.07
C LEU A 33 10.88 10.40 6.92
N ARG A 34 11.17 9.90 5.71
CA ARG A 34 10.29 10.02 4.53
C ARG A 34 9.02 9.19 4.68
N THR A 35 9.08 7.96 5.20
CA THR A 35 7.86 7.19 5.46
C THR A 35 7.04 7.82 6.58
N LEU A 36 7.67 8.27 7.66
CA LEU A 36 6.98 8.98 8.75
C LEU A 36 6.34 10.30 8.28
N SER A 37 7.00 11.06 7.41
CA SER A 37 6.44 12.30 6.88
C SER A 37 5.24 12.03 5.96
N LEU A 38 5.30 10.96 5.15
CA LEU A 38 4.16 10.55 4.33
C LEU A 38 2.99 10.05 5.19
N GLN A 39 3.25 9.28 6.25
CA GLN A 39 2.24 8.83 7.21
C GLN A 39 1.60 10.00 7.97
N LEU A 40 2.41 10.97 8.40
CA LEU A 40 1.91 12.17 9.07
C LEU A 40 1.11 13.06 8.11
N HIS A 41 1.59 13.22 6.87
CA HIS A 41 0.86 13.97 5.85
C HIS A 41 -0.47 13.28 5.51
N SER A 42 -0.48 11.96 5.41
CA SER A 42 -1.66 11.12 5.27
C SER A 42 -2.65 11.33 6.43
N ALA A 43 -2.18 11.23 7.67
CA ALA A 43 -3.00 11.47 8.86
C ALA A 43 -3.61 12.88 8.92
N ILE A 44 -2.87 13.91 8.48
CA ILE A 44 -3.32 15.32 8.52
C ILE A 44 -4.25 15.66 7.35
N THR A 45 -3.96 15.17 6.14
CA THR A 45 -4.78 15.43 4.94
C THR A 45 -5.95 14.46 4.80
N GLY A 46 -6.04 13.47 5.70
CA GLY A 46 -6.97 12.34 5.56
C GLY A 46 -6.62 11.42 4.39
N SER A 47 -5.46 11.61 3.75
CA SER A 47 -4.98 10.75 2.66
C SER A 47 -4.72 9.34 3.19
N TYR A 48 -4.96 8.34 2.35
CA TYR A 48 -4.98 6.93 2.70
C TYR A 48 -3.59 6.35 3.04
N VAL A 49 -3.57 5.35 3.95
CA VAL A 49 -2.37 4.57 4.29
C VAL A 49 -2.27 3.36 3.34
N SER A 50 -1.18 3.29 2.57
CA SER A 50 -0.91 2.18 1.63
C SER A 50 -0.99 0.81 2.32
N GLY A 51 -1.63 -0.16 1.65
CA GLY A 51 -1.60 -1.59 2.02
C GLY A 51 -2.88 -2.20 2.59
N THR A 52 -3.92 -1.42 2.88
CA THR A 52 -5.20 -1.94 3.42
C THR A 52 -6.09 -2.59 2.35
N TYR A 53 -6.01 -2.09 1.10
CA TYR A 53 -6.80 -2.50 -0.05
C TYR A 53 -5.90 -3.11 -1.12
N SER A 54 -6.46 -4.09 -1.83
CA SER A 54 -5.81 -4.76 -2.94
C SER A 54 -6.79 -4.91 -4.09
N ILE A 55 -6.31 -4.64 -5.28
CA ILE A 55 -7.04 -4.88 -6.51
C ILE A 55 -6.73 -6.31 -6.94
N VAL A 56 -7.75 -7.10 -7.16
CA VAL A 56 -7.64 -8.49 -7.59
C VAL A 56 -8.18 -8.63 -8.99
N PHE A 57 -7.40 -9.28 -9.82
CA PHE A 57 -7.79 -9.65 -11.16
C PHE A 57 -8.04 -11.15 -11.19
N VAL A 58 -9.18 -11.52 -11.75
CA VAL A 58 -9.60 -12.92 -11.89
C VAL A 58 -9.99 -13.14 -13.33
N ASN A 59 -9.34 -14.10 -13.98
CA ASN A 59 -9.76 -14.54 -15.29
C ASN A 59 -10.94 -15.51 -15.16
N CYS A 60 -11.96 -15.32 -15.97
CA CYS A 60 -13.14 -16.18 -16.01
C CYS A 60 -13.40 -16.64 -17.45
N PRO A 61 -13.80 -17.91 -17.64
CA PRO A 61 -14.03 -18.45 -18.98
C PRO A 61 -15.34 -17.93 -19.60
N ASN A 62 -16.29 -17.48 -18.77
CA ASN A 62 -17.62 -17.09 -19.21
C ASN A 62 -18.19 -15.94 -18.35
N GLU A 63 -19.10 -15.17 -18.95
CA GLU A 63 -19.66 -13.96 -18.37
C GLU A 63 -20.67 -14.27 -17.27
N GLN A 64 -21.44 -15.35 -17.43
CA GLN A 64 -22.34 -15.84 -16.39
C GLN A 64 -21.58 -16.20 -15.12
N ILE A 65 -20.48 -16.97 -15.27
CA ILE A 65 -19.60 -17.33 -14.13
C ILE A 65 -19.05 -16.06 -13.49
N ALA A 66 -18.61 -15.09 -14.29
CA ALA A 66 -18.10 -13.83 -13.75
C ALA A 66 -19.14 -13.05 -12.94
N ARG A 67 -20.39 -13.01 -13.42
CA ARG A 67 -21.50 -12.35 -12.71
C ARG A 67 -21.88 -13.09 -11.43
N ASP A 68 -21.88 -14.42 -11.44
CA ASP A 68 -22.22 -15.22 -10.27
C ASP A 68 -21.14 -15.11 -9.18
N ILE A 69 -19.87 -15.12 -9.59
CA ILE A 69 -18.73 -14.82 -8.73
C ILE A 69 -18.85 -13.41 -8.13
N ALA A 70 -19.11 -12.39 -8.96
CA ALA A 70 -19.26 -11.01 -8.50
C ALA A 70 -20.36 -10.88 -7.45
N ARG A 71 -21.52 -11.48 -7.68
CA ARG A 71 -22.65 -11.50 -6.73
C ARG A 71 -22.26 -12.19 -5.42
N ALA A 72 -21.69 -13.39 -5.49
CA ALA A 72 -21.31 -14.16 -4.31
C ALA A 72 -20.32 -13.41 -3.39
N ILE A 73 -19.39 -12.65 -3.98
CA ILE A 73 -18.40 -11.87 -3.22
C ILE A 73 -19.03 -10.63 -2.60
N LEU A 74 -19.88 -9.91 -3.35
CA LEU A 74 -20.59 -8.73 -2.87
C LEU A 74 -21.59 -9.09 -1.76
N ASP A 75 -22.34 -10.19 -1.92
CA ASP A 75 -23.29 -10.68 -0.91
C ASP A 75 -22.60 -11.07 0.39
N LYS A 76 -21.40 -11.65 0.29
CA LYS A 76 -20.55 -11.98 1.45
C LYS A 76 -19.75 -10.79 1.96
N LYS A 77 -19.93 -9.60 1.38
CA LYS A 77 -19.18 -8.37 1.71
C LYS A 77 -17.66 -8.54 1.71
N LEU A 78 -17.14 -9.45 0.88
CA LEU A 78 -15.71 -9.71 0.72
C LEU A 78 -15.03 -8.67 -0.19
N ALA A 79 -15.81 -8.00 -1.03
CA ALA A 79 -15.37 -6.91 -1.88
C ALA A 79 -16.32 -5.73 -1.74
N ALA A 80 -15.79 -4.53 -1.92
CA ALA A 80 -16.60 -3.32 -1.94
C ALA A 80 -17.12 -3.00 -3.35
N SER A 81 -16.39 -3.41 -4.40
CA SER A 81 -16.77 -3.18 -5.78
C SER A 81 -16.20 -4.24 -6.72
N VAL A 82 -16.97 -4.57 -7.76
CA VAL A 82 -16.59 -5.49 -8.82
C VAL A 82 -16.90 -4.85 -10.17
N ASN A 83 -15.93 -4.86 -11.07
CA ASN A 83 -16.07 -4.41 -12.45
C ASN A 83 -15.76 -5.56 -13.41
N ILE A 84 -16.68 -5.85 -14.33
CA ILE A 84 -16.54 -6.94 -15.31
C ILE A 84 -16.10 -6.31 -16.63
N LEU A 85 -14.91 -6.67 -17.12
CA LEU A 85 -14.35 -6.13 -18.34
C LEU A 85 -14.51 -7.14 -19.48
N PRO A 86 -15.30 -6.82 -20.53
CA PRO A 86 -15.37 -7.64 -21.71
C PRO A 86 -14.08 -7.49 -22.54
N LYS A 87 -13.38 -8.58 -22.84
CA LYS A 87 -12.26 -8.59 -23.80
C LYS A 87 -12.40 -9.77 -24.77
N ALA A 88 -11.96 -9.55 -26.00
CA ALA A 88 -12.21 -10.34 -27.21
C ALA A 88 -11.74 -11.82 -27.21
N SER A 89 -11.29 -12.37 -26.08
CA SER A 89 -10.79 -13.75 -25.98
C SER A 89 -10.81 -14.34 -24.56
N SER A 90 -10.84 -13.52 -23.51
CA SER A 90 -10.93 -13.97 -22.11
C SER A 90 -11.60 -12.90 -21.25
N LEU A 91 -12.57 -13.27 -20.41
CA LEU A 91 -13.32 -12.33 -19.59
C LEU A 91 -12.55 -12.06 -18.29
N LEU A 92 -12.14 -10.82 -18.09
CA LEU A 92 -11.39 -10.42 -16.90
C LEU A 92 -12.32 -9.70 -15.93
N ILE A 93 -12.28 -10.12 -14.66
CA ILE A 93 -12.99 -9.46 -13.57
C ILE A 93 -11.97 -8.69 -12.74
N LEU A 94 -12.28 -7.42 -12.50
CA LEU A 94 -11.59 -6.54 -11.58
C LEU A 94 -12.38 -6.46 -10.28
N ILE A 95 -11.77 -6.87 -9.17
CA ILE A 95 -12.40 -6.90 -7.86
C ILE A 95 -11.55 -6.03 -6.92
N ILE A 96 -12.18 -5.07 -6.25
CA ILE A 96 -11.50 -4.29 -5.20
C ILE A 96 -11.83 -4.95 -3.87
N VAL A 97 -10.84 -5.64 -3.29
CA VAL A 97 -10.96 -6.33 -2.00
C VAL A 97 -10.04 -5.70 -0.96
N THR A 98 -10.35 -5.91 0.31
CA THR A 98 -9.41 -5.65 1.39
C THR A 98 -8.38 -6.78 1.47
N HIS A 99 -7.18 -6.47 1.99
CA HIS A 99 -6.13 -7.48 2.18
C HIS A 99 -6.62 -8.70 2.97
N ARG A 100 -7.51 -8.49 3.96
CA ARG A 100 -8.10 -9.56 4.77
C ARG A 100 -9.05 -10.46 3.98
N ALA A 101 -9.87 -9.89 3.10
CA ALA A 101 -10.85 -10.64 2.32
C ALA A 101 -10.25 -11.37 1.11
N LEU A 102 -9.02 -11.05 0.70
CA LEU A 102 -8.30 -11.77 -0.35
C LEU A 102 -8.09 -13.25 -0.03
N LEU A 103 -7.72 -13.56 1.22
CA LEU A 103 -7.42 -14.92 1.68
C LEU A 103 -8.67 -15.81 1.67
N SER A 104 -9.82 -15.26 2.05
CA SER A 104 -11.10 -15.97 1.98
C SER A 104 -11.59 -16.11 0.54
N PHE A 105 -11.35 -15.11 -0.31
CA PHE A 105 -11.71 -15.15 -1.73
C PHE A 105 -11.04 -16.31 -2.49
N GLN A 106 -9.72 -16.49 -2.35
CA GLN A 106 -8.97 -17.55 -3.05
C GLN A 106 -9.53 -18.96 -2.79
N ARG A 107 -10.11 -19.20 -1.61
CA ARG A 107 -10.59 -20.52 -1.20
C ARG A 107 -12.03 -20.82 -1.62
N LEU A 108 -12.81 -19.80 -1.97
CA LEU A 108 -14.28 -19.92 -1.98
C LEU A 108 -14.90 -19.97 -3.37
N VAL A 109 -14.24 -19.43 -4.40
CA VAL A 109 -15.02 -18.90 -5.54
C VAL A 109 -14.63 -19.48 -6.90
N HIS A 110 -13.47 -20.10 -7.06
CA HIS A 110 -13.06 -20.51 -8.40
C HIS A 110 -13.38 -21.97 -8.74
N PRO A 111 -14.07 -22.23 -9.86
CA PRO A 111 -14.42 -23.59 -10.28
C PRO A 111 -13.24 -24.40 -10.83
N PHE A 112 -12.12 -23.75 -11.17
CA PHE A 112 -10.92 -24.45 -11.62
C PHE A 112 -9.92 -24.69 -10.49
N GLU A 113 -9.23 -25.81 -10.59
CA GLU A 113 -8.17 -26.26 -9.68
C GLU A 113 -7.00 -25.26 -9.56
N ILE A 114 -6.73 -24.49 -10.64
CA ILE A 114 -5.74 -23.41 -10.66
C ILE A 114 -6.37 -22.17 -11.32
N PRO A 115 -6.93 -21.22 -10.54
CA PRO A 115 -7.33 -19.93 -11.08
C PRO A 115 -6.14 -19.06 -11.46
N GLU A 116 -6.30 -18.30 -12.54
CA GLU A 116 -5.47 -17.12 -12.80
C GLU A 116 -5.97 -15.96 -11.92
N VAL A 117 -5.51 -15.92 -10.66
CA VAL A 117 -5.73 -14.79 -9.74
C VAL A 117 -4.42 -14.06 -9.47
N PHE A 118 -4.42 -12.74 -9.61
CA PHE A 118 -3.32 -11.90 -9.14
C PHE A 118 -3.83 -10.67 -8.40
N SER A 119 -3.13 -10.28 -7.32
CA SER A 119 -3.48 -9.14 -6.47
C SER A 119 -2.41 -8.06 -6.53
N LEU A 120 -2.82 -6.81 -6.66
CA LEU A 120 -1.96 -5.63 -6.64
C LEU A 120 -2.34 -4.74 -5.43
N PRO A 121 -1.40 -4.39 -4.54
CA PRO A 121 -1.70 -3.48 -3.44
C PRO A 121 -2.01 -2.08 -3.98
N MET A 122 -2.95 -1.38 -3.34
CA MET A 122 -3.20 0.04 -3.64
C MET A 122 -2.29 0.91 -2.77
N ASP A 123 -1.43 1.70 -3.43
CA ASP A 123 -0.53 2.63 -2.74
C ASP A 123 -1.14 4.02 -2.50
N GLN A 124 -2.03 4.46 -3.39
CA GLN A 124 -2.66 5.77 -3.35
C GLN A 124 -4.10 5.69 -3.86
N GLY A 125 -4.98 6.53 -3.32
CA GLY A 125 -6.35 6.69 -3.79
C GLY A 125 -7.06 7.86 -3.09
N ASP A 126 -8.22 8.25 -3.60
CA ASP A 126 -9.04 9.27 -2.95
C ASP A 126 -9.56 8.72 -1.61
N ALA A 127 -9.30 9.47 -0.54
CA ALA A 127 -9.65 9.07 0.82
C ALA A 127 -11.16 8.86 1.01
N ARG A 128 -12.00 9.67 0.34
CA ARG A 128 -13.46 9.54 0.44
C ARG A 128 -13.94 8.30 -0.28
N TYR A 129 -13.34 7.99 -1.44
CA TYR A 129 -13.62 6.74 -2.15
C TYR A 129 -13.23 5.52 -1.32
N LEU A 130 -12.06 5.55 -0.67
CA LEU A 130 -11.58 4.42 0.14
C LEU A 130 -12.39 4.25 1.43
N LYS A 131 -12.86 5.35 2.02
CA LYS A 131 -13.83 5.30 3.12
C LYS A 131 -15.16 4.70 2.67
N TRP A 132 -15.66 5.08 1.50
CA TRP A 132 -16.86 4.46 0.92
C TRP A 132 -16.67 2.97 0.65
N LEU A 133 -15.47 2.54 0.21
CA LEU A 133 -15.14 1.13 0.06
C LEU A 133 -15.15 0.41 1.42
N GLU A 134 -14.61 1.04 2.47
CA GLU A 134 -14.61 0.51 3.84
C GLU A 134 -16.04 0.23 4.32
N GLU A 135 -16.92 1.22 4.17
CA GLU A 135 -18.35 1.12 4.52
C GLU A 135 -19.08 0.00 3.75
N GLY A 136 -18.61 -0.35 2.55
CA GLY A 136 -19.16 -1.41 1.72
C GLY A 136 -18.67 -2.82 2.09
N THR A 137 -17.49 -2.95 2.71
CA THR A 137 -16.95 -4.22 3.20
C THR A 137 -17.33 -4.48 4.65
N GLY A 138 -17.66 -5.72 5.00
CA GLY A 138 -17.98 -6.07 6.39
C GLY A 138 -16.74 -5.96 7.27
N GLU A 139 -16.84 -5.26 8.40
CA GLU A 139 -15.88 -5.37 9.50
C GLU A 139 -16.05 -6.75 10.15
N ASP A 140 -15.19 -7.69 9.77
CA ASP A 140 -14.79 -8.82 10.61
C ASP A 140 -13.30 -8.68 10.97
#